data_AF-A0A959QE72-F1
#
_entry.id   AF-A0A959QE72-F1
#
_cell.length_a   1.000
_cell.length_b   1.000
_cell.length_c   1.000
_cell.angle_alpha   90.00
_cell.angle_beta   90.00
_cell.angle_gamma   90.00
#
_symmetry.space_group_name_H-M   'P 1'
#
loop_
_entity.id
_entity.type
_entity.pdbx_description
1 polymer ?
#
loop_
_entity_poly.entity_id
_entity_poly.type
_entity_poly.pdbx_seq_one_letter_code
_entity_poly.pdbx_strand_id
1 'polypeptide(L)'
;MKRLIYFWNELRATFWFIPVLLILIAVLLSLTFLYVDHRFAIHPEGITRFLLTGSAKAAHDILSTISSAMIGVAGTVFSITLVALTLASSQFGPRLIRNFMYDRINQIVLGSYTATYIYCLIILNSIKDNEQFSFIPSISVLLALVATILNIILLVIFFHHIATNIQAENIIAEISTVLSKNIKDLFPEKTPQEENVDLQKIEKELELHSIHKAFHSKANGYLRYIDSDKILDIANQNDLIVELHYRQGDFLVAGQEFGKIYAKKTVEDQVIEEIQHQFIFGKSRTKEQDLEHSIHQLVEMASRALSPGI
;
A
#
# COMPACT_ATOMS: atom_id res chain seq x y z
N MET A 1 -8.63 -7.18 15.34
CA MET A 1 -7.33 -7.24 14.63
C MET A 1 -7.47 -6.98 13.13
N LYS A 2 -8.47 -7.56 12.43
CA LYS A 2 -8.68 -7.41 10.99
C LYS A 2 -8.81 -5.95 10.49
N ARG A 3 -9.50 -5.09 11.25
CA ARG A 3 -9.60 -3.64 10.96
C ARG A 3 -8.25 -2.90 10.92
N LEU A 4 -7.35 -3.20 11.87
CA LEU A 4 -6.02 -2.60 11.92
C LEU A 4 -5.18 -3.07 10.73
N ILE A 5 -5.30 -4.35 10.38
CA ILE A 5 -4.65 -4.93 9.20
C ILE A 5 -5.16 -4.26 7.91
N TYR A 6 -6.47 -4.00 7.82
CA TYR A 6 -7.05 -3.26 6.69
C TYR A 6 -6.45 -1.85 6.56
N PHE A 7 -6.44 -1.06 7.64
CA PHE A 7 -5.85 0.29 7.60
C PHE A 7 -4.35 0.27 7.33
N TRP A 8 -3.64 -0.71 7.86
CA TRP A 8 -2.22 -0.90 7.61
C TRP A 8 -1.94 -1.26 6.14
N ASN A 9 -2.78 -2.10 5.54
CA ASN A 9 -2.71 -2.41 4.11
C ASN A 9 -3.02 -1.18 3.26
N GLU A 10 -3.97 -0.35 3.66
CA GLU A 10 -4.32 0.89 2.95
C GLU A 10 -3.20 1.95 3.04
N LEU A 11 -2.55 2.09 4.21
CA LEU A 11 -1.36 2.94 4.35
C LEU A 11 -0.21 2.45 3.48
N ARG A 12 0.05 1.14 3.48
CA ARG A 12 1.07 0.51 2.61
C ARG A 12 0.71 0.59 1.12
N ALA A 13 -0.57 0.71 0.80
CA ALA A 13 -1.02 0.96 -0.57
C ALA A 13 -0.78 2.41 -0.99
N THR A 14 -0.31 3.33 -0.13
CA THR A 14 0.01 4.68 -0.58
C THR A 14 1.38 4.73 -1.28
N PHE A 15 1.42 5.31 -2.48
CA PHE A 15 2.65 5.45 -3.28
C PHE A 15 3.83 6.08 -2.52
N TRP A 16 3.53 6.98 -1.59
CA TRP A 16 4.53 7.77 -0.86
C TRP A 16 5.00 7.15 0.46
N PHE A 17 4.27 6.17 0.99
CA PHE A 17 4.54 5.68 2.34
C PHE A 17 5.92 5.01 2.46
N ILE A 18 6.23 4.06 1.58
CA ILE A 18 7.54 3.38 1.56
C ILE A 18 8.67 4.38 1.24
N PRO A 19 8.57 5.27 0.23
CA PRO A 19 9.60 6.27 -0.03
C PRO A 19 9.90 7.17 1.18
N VAL A 20 8.86 7.70 1.84
CA VAL A 20 9.04 8.55 3.02
C VAL A 20 9.70 7.78 4.15
N LEU A 21 9.31 6.51 4.37
CA LEU A 21 9.95 5.66 5.37
C LEU A 21 11.43 5.43 5.07
N LEU A 22 11.79 5.15 3.81
CA LEU A 22 13.18 4.95 3.39
C LEU A 22 14.01 6.23 3.57
N ILE A 23 13.43 7.40 3.28
CA ILE A 23 14.08 8.70 3.53
C ILE A 23 14.33 8.90 5.02
N LEU A 24 13.34 8.64 5.89
CA LEU A 24 13.50 8.76 7.33
C LEU A 24 14.60 7.82 7.86
N ILE A 25 14.63 6.58 7.37
CA ILE A 25 15.70 5.62 7.68
C ILE A 25 17.06 6.15 7.24
N ALA A 26 17.17 6.71 6.03
CA ALA A 26 18.42 7.26 5.51
C ALA A 26 18.91 8.47 6.32
N VAL A 27 18.02 9.36 6.74
CA VAL A 27 18.34 10.46 7.66
C VAL A 27 18.89 9.91 8.98
N LEU A 28 18.19 8.94 9.59
CA LEU A 28 18.63 8.34 10.86
C LEU A 28 19.97 7.61 10.72
N LEU A 29 20.17 6.87 9.63
CA LEU A 29 21.44 6.21 9.32
C LEU A 29 22.55 7.23 9.12
N SER A 30 22.33 8.31 8.39
CA SER A 30 23.35 9.36 8.18
C SER A 30 23.83 9.96 9.51
N LEU A 31 22.91 10.30 10.42
CA LEU A 31 23.26 10.85 11.73
C LEU A 31 24.01 9.82 12.59
N THR A 32 23.59 8.55 12.54
CA THR A 32 24.21 7.46 13.30
C THR A 32 25.63 7.20 12.81
N PHE A 33 25.84 7.12 11.50
CA PHE A 33 27.16 6.88 10.92
C PHE A 33 28.09 8.08 11.09
N LEU A 34 27.59 9.31 11.02
CA LEU A 34 28.38 10.50 11.37
C LEU A 34 28.84 10.48 12.83
N TYR A 35 27.97 10.06 13.75
CA TYR A 35 28.32 9.90 15.16
C TYR A 35 29.41 8.82 15.34
N VAL A 36 29.30 7.71 14.61
CA VAL A 36 30.29 6.62 14.62
C VAL A 36 31.62 7.10 14.05
N ASP A 37 31.63 7.77 12.90
CA ASP A 37 32.84 8.32 12.26
C ASP A 37 33.54 9.34 13.18
N HIS A 38 32.77 10.16 13.92
CA HIS A 38 33.35 11.09 14.90
C HIS A 38 34.01 10.37 16.08
N ARG A 39 33.48 9.21 16.48
CA ARG A 39 33.97 8.45 17.65
C ARG A 39 35.09 7.46 17.31
N PHE A 40 35.07 6.92 16.10
CA PHE A 40 36.04 5.96 15.59
C PHE A 40 36.75 6.58 14.38
N ALA A 41 37.76 7.41 14.65
CA ALA A 41 38.65 7.92 13.60
C ALA A 41 39.50 6.76 13.04
N ILE A 42 38.97 6.04 12.07
CA ILE A 42 39.70 4.96 11.39
C ILE A 42 40.66 5.61 10.40
N HIS A 43 41.95 5.57 10.71
CA HIS A 43 42.97 5.87 9.72
C HIS A 43 43.07 4.69 8.75
N PRO A 44 42.98 4.91 7.43
CA PRO A 44 43.04 3.82 6.46
C PRO A 44 44.44 3.17 6.44
N GLU A 45 44.56 1.99 7.07
CA GLU A 45 45.76 1.16 7.07
C GLU A 45 45.54 -0.18 6.32
N GLY A 46 46.57 -0.66 5.61
CA GLY A 46 46.52 -1.93 4.87
C GLY A 46 45.51 -1.95 3.72
N ILE A 47 44.71 -3.02 3.61
CA ILE A 47 43.69 -3.21 2.56
C ILE A 47 42.61 -2.12 2.62
N THR A 48 42.34 -1.55 3.80
CA THR A 48 41.33 -0.51 3.98
C THR A 48 41.66 0.78 3.23
N ARG A 49 42.92 1.00 2.83
CA ARG A 49 43.35 2.13 1.99
C ARG A 49 42.77 2.11 0.57
N PHE A 50 42.42 0.94 0.05
CA PHE A 50 41.76 0.81 -1.26
C PHE A 50 40.25 1.02 -1.17
N LEU A 51 39.64 0.81 0.00
CA LEU A 51 38.19 0.87 0.21
C LEU A 51 37.74 2.21 0.83
N LEU A 52 38.57 2.82 1.66
CA LEU A 52 38.28 4.06 2.38
C LEU A 52 38.97 5.26 1.70
N THR A 53 38.26 6.38 1.62
CA THR A 53 38.79 7.61 1.04
C THR A 53 39.86 8.23 1.96
N GLY A 54 41.03 8.51 1.39
CA GLY A 54 42.16 9.09 2.13
C GLY A 54 42.18 10.62 2.21
N SER A 55 41.21 11.32 1.61
CA SER A 55 41.15 12.79 1.65
C SER A 55 39.71 13.32 1.70
N ALA A 56 39.52 14.47 2.36
CA ALA A 56 38.23 15.16 2.44
C ALA A 56 37.70 15.53 1.05
N LYS A 57 38.59 15.99 0.17
CA LYS A 57 38.25 16.29 -1.23
C LYS A 57 37.74 15.05 -1.98
N ALA A 58 38.42 13.91 -1.88
CA ALA A 58 37.97 12.68 -2.53
C ALA A 58 36.61 12.20 -1.98
N ALA A 59 36.40 12.29 -0.66
CA ALA A 59 35.11 11.98 -0.04
C ALA A 59 33.99 12.90 -0.57
N HIS A 60 34.25 14.21 -0.63
CA HIS A 60 33.33 15.19 -1.19
C HIS A 60 33.00 14.90 -2.65
N ASP A 61 34.01 14.68 -3.49
CA ASP A 61 33.82 14.43 -4.93
C ASP A 61 33.01 13.14 -5.19
N ILE A 62 33.29 12.06 -4.45
CA ILE A 62 32.54 10.81 -4.52
C ILE A 62 31.07 11.02 -4.11
N LEU A 63 30.82 11.62 -2.95
CA LEU A 63 29.45 11.84 -2.47
C LEU A 63 28.68 12.80 -3.37
N SER A 64 29.33 13.84 -3.91
CA SER A 64 28.72 14.76 -4.86
C SER A 64 28.35 14.05 -6.17
N THR A 65 29.24 13.20 -6.68
CA THR A 65 28.99 12.41 -7.90
C THR A 65 27.83 11.44 -7.70
N ILE A 66 27.80 10.72 -6.57
CA ILE A 66 26.71 9.81 -6.21
C ILE A 66 25.41 10.61 -6.09
N SER A 67 25.40 11.70 -5.33
CA SER A 67 24.22 12.54 -5.11
C SER A 67 23.60 13.02 -6.44
N SER A 68 24.41 13.62 -7.31
CA SER A 68 23.96 14.08 -8.63
C SER A 68 23.45 12.95 -9.52
N ALA A 69 24.09 11.78 -9.49
CA ALA A 69 23.63 10.62 -10.25
C ALA A 69 22.30 10.07 -9.70
N MET A 70 22.16 9.93 -8.38
CA MET A 70 20.97 9.36 -7.75
C MET A 70 19.71 10.22 -7.98
N ILE A 71 19.82 11.55 -7.91
CA ILE A 71 18.66 12.43 -8.20
C ILE A 71 18.27 12.36 -9.68
N GLY A 72 19.26 12.25 -10.58
CA GLY A 72 19.01 12.06 -12.01
C GLY A 72 18.28 10.74 -12.31
N VAL A 73 18.75 9.63 -11.73
CA VAL A 73 18.13 8.31 -11.90
C VAL A 73 16.76 8.24 -11.22
N ALA A 74 16.56 8.89 -10.07
CA ALA A 74 15.23 9.02 -9.47
C ALA A 74 14.23 9.69 -10.43
N GLY A 75 14.67 10.75 -11.11
CA GLY A 75 13.89 11.42 -12.14
C GLY A 75 13.52 10.50 -13.31
N THR A 76 14.48 9.73 -13.83
CA THR A 76 14.20 8.80 -14.95
C THR A 76 13.27 7.67 -14.53
N VAL A 77 13.45 7.09 -13.33
CA VAL A 77 12.54 6.08 -12.76
C VAL A 77 11.12 6.63 -12.63
N PHE A 78 10.97 7.86 -12.12
CA PHE A 78 9.67 8.52 -12.02
C PHE A 78 9.03 8.72 -13.40
N SER A 79 9.80 9.20 -14.39
CA SER A 79 9.31 9.37 -15.76
C SER A 79 8.87 8.06 -16.41
N ILE A 80 9.67 6.99 -16.27
CA ILE A 80 9.32 5.65 -16.80
C ILE A 80 8.06 5.12 -16.12
N THR A 81 7.95 5.28 -14.80
CA THR A 81 6.75 4.85 -14.04
C THR A 81 5.51 5.60 -14.52
N LEU A 82 5.63 6.92 -14.76
CA LEU A 82 4.52 7.73 -15.28
C LEU A 82 4.12 7.28 -16.69
N VAL A 83 5.08 7.03 -17.59
CA VAL A 83 4.82 6.53 -18.94
C VAL A 83 4.12 5.16 -18.87
N ALA A 84 4.61 4.24 -18.04
CA ALA A 84 3.98 2.95 -17.81
C ALA A 84 2.54 3.11 -17.31
N LEU A 85 2.29 4.04 -16.39
CA LEU A 85 0.97 4.34 -15.86
C LEU A 85 0.02 4.86 -16.96
N THR A 86 0.51 5.78 -17.79
CA THR A 86 -0.27 6.33 -18.91
C THR A 86 -0.61 5.25 -19.94
N LEU A 87 0.33 4.36 -20.26
CA LEU A 87 0.13 3.25 -21.17
C LEU A 87 -0.87 2.24 -20.59
N ALA A 88 -0.75 1.91 -19.31
CA ALA A 88 -1.70 1.02 -18.65
C ALA A 88 -3.12 1.61 -18.66
N SER A 89 -3.26 2.90 -18.35
CA SER A 89 -4.55 3.60 -18.42
C SER A 89 -5.15 3.59 -19.82
N SER A 90 -4.34 3.85 -20.85
CA SER A 90 -4.84 3.93 -22.23
C SER A 90 -5.13 2.56 -22.82
N GLN A 91 -4.31 1.56 -22.51
CA GLN A 91 -4.40 0.22 -23.11
C GLN A 91 -5.41 -0.67 -22.37
N PHE A 92 -5.45 -0.58 -21.04
CA PHE A 92 -6.17 -1.55 -20.19
C PHE A 92 -7.27 -0.92 -19.33
N GLY A 93 -7.28 0.41 -19.23
CA GLY A 93 -8.35 1.18 -18.60
C GLY A 93 -8.02 1.72 -17.21
N PRO A 94 -8.74 2.77 -16.75
CA PRO A 94 -8.43 3.49 -15.51
C PRO A 94 -8.45 2.64 -14.24
N ARG A 95 -9.20 1.53 -14.21
CA ARG A 95 -9.26 0.67 -13.01
C ARG A 95 -7.93 -0.04 -12.71
N LEU A 96 -7.03 -0.17 -13.70
CA LEU A 96 -5.74 -0.82 -13.54
C LEU A 96 -4.61 0.10 -13.11
N ILE A 97 -4.77 1.42 -13.28
CA ILE A 97 -3.84 2.46 -12.78
C ILE A 97 -3.49 2.21 -11.32
N ARG A 98 -4.50 1.81 -10.54
CA ARG A 98 -4.37 1.60 -9.10
C ARG A 98 -3.43 0.44 -8.75
N ASN A 99 -3.37 -0.60 -9.56
CA ASN A 99 -2.41 -1.69 -9.37
C ASN A 99 -0.97 -1.18 -9.51
N PHE A 100 -0.71 -0.38 -10.55
CA PHE A 100 0.62 0.19 -10.80
C PHE A 100 1.06 1.18 -9.71
N MET A 101 0.13 1.96 -9.16
CA MET A 101 0.40 2.87 -8.04
C MET A 101 0.74 2.15 -6.73
N TYR A 102 0.29 0.90 -6.58
CA TYR A 102 0.47 0.08 -5.38
C TYR A 102 1.66 -0.86 -5.46
N ASP A 103 2.41 -0.75 -6.55
CA ASP A 103 3.55 -1.59 -6.81
C ASP A 103 4.71 -1.26 -5.86
N ARG A 104 5.05 -2.23 -5.01
CA ARG A 104 6.11 -2.06 -4.01
C ARG A 104 7.48 -1.89 -4.62
N ILE A 105 7.75 -2.49 -5.79
CA ILE A 105 9.05 -2.36 -6.42
C ILE A 105 9.24 -0.91 -6.87
N ASN A 106 8.24 -0.30 -7.49
CA ASN A 106 8.29 1.12 -7.88
C ASN A 106 8.55 2.03 -6.68
N GLN A 107 7.87 1.76 -5.56
CA GLN A 107 8.03 2.52 -4.32
C GLN A 107 9.41 2.35 -3.68
N ILE A 108 9.94 1.12 -3.64
CA ILE A 108 11.28 0.83 -3.09
C ILE A 108 12.35 1.48 -3.95
N VAL A 109 12.25 1.38 -5.28
CA VAL A 109 13.20 1.96 -6.22
C VAL A 109 13.25 3.48 -6.03
N LEU A 110 12.12 4.18 -6.20
CA LEU A 110 12.06 5.63 -6.05
C LEU A 110 12.53 6.09 -4.65
N GLY A 111 12.09 5.38 -3.61
CA GLY A 111 12.48 5.63 -2.24
C GLY A 111 13.97 5.46 -1.99
N SER A 112 14.58 4.39 -2.49
CA SER A 112 16.00 4.07 -2.30
C SER A 112 16.94 5.08 -2.98
N TYR A 113 16.62 5.53 -4.21
CA TYR A 113 17.38 6.57 -4.89
C TYR A 113 17.30 7.91 -4.15
N THR A 114 16.08 8.30 -3.76
CA THR A 114 15.87 9.55 -3.02
C THR A 114 16.52 9.52 -1.62
N ALA A 115 16.43 8.37 -0.94
CA ALA A 115 17.07 8.11 0.33
C ALA A 115 18.60 8.21 0.22
N THR A 116 19.21 7.59 -0.79
CA THR A 116 20.66 7.61 -1.03
C THR A 116 21.13 9.03 -1.38
N TYR A 117 20.36 9.77 -2.17
CA TYR A 117 20.60 11.18 -2.45
C TYR A 117 20.63 12.02 -1.16
N ILE A 118 19.58 11.93 -0.33
CA ILE A 118 19.48 12.67 0.93
C ILE A 118 20.60 12.27 1.89
N TYR A 119 20.89 10.97 2.01
CA TYR A 119 22.02 10.48 2.79
C TYR A 119 23.33 11.16 2.36
N CYS A 120 23.63 11.17 1.06
CA CYS A 120 24.85 11.80 0.55
C CYS A 120 24.91 13.31 0.86
N LEU A 121 23.78 14.03 0.76
CA LEU A 121 23.73 15.47 1.11
C LEU A 121 24.04 15.73 2.59
N ILE A 122 23.51 14.90 3.49
CA ILE A 122 23.75 15.05 4.93
C ILE A 122 25.22 14.78 5.24
N ILE A 123 25.81 13.72 4.67
CA ILE A 123 27.23 13.43 4.86
C ILE A 123 28.10 14.55 4.25
N LEU A 124 27.78 15.04 3.06
CA LEU A 124 28.47 16.17 2.43
C LEU A 124 28.49 17.40 3.33
N ASN A 125 27.36 17.74 3.95
CA ASN A 125 27.27 18.88 4.86
C ASN A 125 28.18 18.75 6.10
N SER A 126 28.51 17.53 6.50
CA SER A 126 29.38 17.26 7.65
C SER A 126 30.88 17.41 7.35
N ILE A 127 31.29 17.32 6.08
CA ILE A 127 32.69 17.40 5.69
C ILE A 127 33.18 18.83 5.92
N LYS A 128 34.12 18.98 6.85
CA LYS A 128 34.77 20.25 7.15
C LYS A 128 36.24 20.12 6.81
N ASP A 129 36.72 21.06 6.00
CA ASP A 129 38.13 21.16 5.62
C ASP A 129 38.65 22.52 6.12
N ASN A 130 39.20 22.53 7.34
CA ASN A 130 39.84 23.71 7.93
C ASN A 130 41.33 23.42 8.14
N GLU A 131 42.17 24.46 8.10
CA GLU A 131 43.64 24.35 8.19
C GLU A 131 44.16 23.61 9.45
N GLN A 132 43.34 23.47 10.51
CA GLN A 132 43.72 22.79 11.75
C GLN A 132 43.06 21.41 11.96
N PHE A 133 41.96 21.10 11.28
CA PHE A 133 41.22 19.83 11.41
C PHE A 133 40.48 19.51 10.12
N SER A 134 40.80 18.36 9.52
CA SER A 134 40.06 17.81 8.38
C SER A 134 39.24 16.61 8.87
N PHE A 135 37.91 16.71 8.81
CA PHE A 135 37.01 15.63 9.19
C PHE A 135 36.59 14.84 7.95
N ILE A 136 36.95 13.56 7.91
CA ILE A 136 36.67 12.66 6.79
C ILE A 136 35.80 11.50 7.31
N PRO A 137 34.51 11.45 6.97
CA PRO A 137 33.60 10.40 7.43
C PRO A 137 33.74 9.14 6.54
N SER A 138 34.86 8.42 6.69
CA SER A 138 35.23 7.32 5.79
C SER A 138 34.24 6.15 5.81
N ILE A 139 33.65 5.81 6.96
CA ILE A 139 32.65 4.74 7.06
C ILE A 139 31.35 5.17 6.38
N SER A 140 30.92 6.42 6.60
CA SER A 140 29.74 6.97 5.93
C SER A 140 29.86 6.97 4.41
N VAL A 141 31.04 7.28 3.87
CA VAL A 141 31.33 7.25 2.41
C VAL A 141 31.29 5.81 1.89
N LEU A 142 31.88 4.85 2.61
CA LEU A 142 31.82 3.44 2.24
C LEU A 142 30.36 2.94 2.16
N LEU A 143 29.51 3.34 3.11
CA LEU A 143 28.09 2.98 3.09
C LEU A 143 27.38 3.59 1.87
N ALA A 144 27.69 4.84 1.50
CA ALA A 144 27.16 5.45 0.28
C ALA A 144 27.56 4.67 -0.98
N LEU A 145 28.81 4.20 -1.06
CA LEU A 145 29.27 3.37 -2.18
C LEU A 145 28.54 2.04 -2.25
N VAL A 146 28.39 1.34 -1.12
CA VAL A 146 27.63 0.08 -1.05
C VAL A 146 26.16 0.31 -1.45
N ALA A 147 25.52 1.34 -0.90
CA ALA A 147 24.16 1.72 -1.27
C ALA A 147 24.05 2.02 -2.77
N THR A 148 25.04 2.68 -3.37
CA THR A 148 25.06 2.96 -4.82
C THR A 148 25.09 1.67 -5.64
N ILE A 149 25.91 0.69 -5.26
CA ILE A 149 25.98 -0.61 -5.94
C ILE A 149 24.63 -1.33 -5.84
N LEU A 150 24.01 -1.32 -4.66
CA LEU A 150 22.68 -1.90 -4.47
C LEU A 150 21.62 -1.20 -5.32
N ASN A 151 21.66 0.13 -5.44
CA ASN A 151 20.77 0.89 -6.31
C ASN A 151 20.96 0.52 -7.79
N ILE A 152 22.20 0.28 -8.25
CA ILE A 152 22.45 -0.17 -9.63
C ILE A 152 21.78 -1.53 -9.90
N ILE A 153 21.89 -2.48 -8.97
CA ILE A 153 21.21 -3.78 -9.09
C ILE A 153 19.69 -3.59 -9.11
N LEU A 154 19.19 -2.73 -8.23
CA LEU A 154 17.77 -2.41 -8.12
C LEU A 154 17.23 -1.74 -9.39
N LEU A 155 18.04 -0.97 -10.12
CA LEU A 155 17.68 -0.43 -11.43
C LEU A 155 17.37 -1.52 -12.45
N VAL A 156 18.22 -2.54 -12.51
CA VAL A 156 18.05 -3.67 -13.44
C VAL A 156 16.77 -4.43 -13.10
N ILE A 157 16.52 -4.66 -11.80
CA ILE A 157 15.28 -5.27 -11.31
C ILE A 157 14.07 -4.41 -11.71
N PHE A 158 14.14 -3.09 -11.52
CA PHE A 158 13.07 -2.17 -11.89
C PHE A 158 12.75 -2.22 -13.37
N PHE A 159 13.75 -2.22 -14.25
CA PHE A 159 13.53 -2.31 -15.69
C PHE A 159 12.86 -3.62 -16.09
N HIS A 160 13.34 -4.74 -15.57
CA HIS A 160 12.73 -6.04 -15.82
C HIS A 160 11.27 -6.07 -15.34
N HIS A 161 11.03 -5.53 -14.14
CA HIS A 161 9.72 -5.47 -13.52
C HIS A 161 8.71 -4.62 -14.29
N ILE A 162 9.09 -3.40 -14.70
CA ILE A 162 8.21 -2.55 -15.53
C ILE A 162 7.95 -3.22 -16.89
N ALA A 163 8.98 -3.77 -17.54
CA ALA A 163 8.84 -4.40 -18.85
C ALA A 163 7.95 -5.67 -18.81
N THR A 164 7.94 -6.40 -17.70
CA THR A 164 7.08 -7.58 -17.52
C THR A 164 5.67 -7.20 -17.07
N ASN A 165 5.51 -6.25 -16.16
CA ASN A 165 4.18 -5.86 -15.64
C ASN A 165 3.32 -5.06 -16.62
N ILE A 166 3.90 -4.43 -17.64
CA ILE A 166 3.13 -3.80 -18.72
C ILE A 166 2.46 -4.85 -19.63
N GLN A 167 2.92 -6.10 -19.62
CA GLN A 167 2.36 -7.16 -20.46
C GLN A 167 0.96 -7.56 -19.98
N ALA A 168 -0.01 -7.55 -20.90
CA ALA A 168 -1.40 -7.83 -20.59
C ALA A 168 -1.60 -9.23 -19.98
N GLU A 169 -0.81 -10.22 -20.42
CA GLU A 169 -0.88 -11.59 -19.92
C GLU A 169 -0.58 -11.66 -18.42
N ASN A 170 0.43 -10.91 -17.95
CA ASN A 170 0.81 -10.88 -16.54
C ASN A 170 -0.25 -10.20 -15.69
N ILE A 171 -0.85 -9.11 -16.19
CA ILE A 171 -1.95 -8.42 -15.52
C ILE A 171 -3.17 -9.36 -15.37
N ILE A 172 -3.53 -10.09 -16.44
CA ILE A 172 -4.64 -11.05 -16.42
C ILE A 172 -4.35 -12.18 -15.43
N ALA A 173 -3.13 -12.74 -15.45
CA ALA A 173 -2.73 -13.80 -14.53
C ALA A 173 -2.78 -13.35 -13.07
N GLU A 174 -2.33 -12.12 -12.77
CA GLU A 174 -2.38 -11.53 -11.44
C GLU A 174 -3.84 -11.37 -10.98
N ILE A 175 -4.71 -10.77 -11.81
CA ILE A 175 -6.12 -10.57 -11.48
C ILE A 175 -6.83 -11.92 -11.27
N SER A 176 -6.56 -12.90 -12.13
CA SER A 176 -7.11 -14.26 -12.02
C SER A 176 -6.70 -14.94 -10.71
N THR A 177 -5.44 -14.77 -10.30
CA THR A 177 -4.92 -15.31 -9.04
C THR A 177 -5.58 -14.64 -7.83
N VAL A 178 -5.70 -13.32 -7.84
CA VAL A 178 -6.39 -12.55 -6.78
C VAL A 178 -7.86 -12.93 -6.70
N LEU A 179 -8.55 -13.01 -7.85
CA LEU A 179 -9.95 -13.42 -7.92
C LEU A 179 -10.13 -14.84 -7.38
N SER A 180 -9.33 -15.79 -7.82
CA SER A 180 -9.40 -17.18 -7.37
C SER A 180 -9.16 -17.32 -5.87
N LYS A 181 -8.22 -16.54 -5.32
CA LYS A 181 -7.97 -16.49 -3.89
C LYS A 181 -9.17 -15.90 -3.13
N ASN A 182 -9.66 -14.75 -3.56
CA ASN A 182 -10.79 -14.09 -2.91
C ASN A 182 -12.07 -14.95 -2.97
N ILE A 183 -12.30 -15.70 -4.06
CA ILE A 183 -13.42 -16.65 -4.15
C ILE A 183 -13.30 -17.72 -3.06
N LYS A 184 -12.11 -18.30 -2.87
CA LYS A 184 -11.89 -19.31 -1.81
C LYS A 184 -12.05 -18.73 -0.40
N ASP A 185 -11.61 -17.49 -0.20
CA ASP A 185 -11.68 -16.81 1.11
C ASP A 185 -13.11 -16.37 1.45
N LEU A 186 -13.90 -15.92 0.46
CA LEU A 186 -15.28 -15.46 0.65
C LEU A 186 -16.33 -16.58 0.54
N PHE A 187 -16.03 -17.63 -0.23
CA PHE A 187 -16.88 -18.80 -0.43
C PHE A 187 -16.10 -20.10 -0.13
N PRO A 188 -15.77 -20.36 1.14
CA PRO A 188 -15.08 -21.60 1.50
C PRO A 188 -15.97 -22.81 1.23
N GLU A 189 -15.42 -23.85 0.56
CA GLU A 189 -16.10 -25.12 0.22
C GLU A 189 -16.70 -25.86 1.43
N LYS A 190 -16.33 -25.48 2.65
CA LYS A 190 -16.80 -26.06 3.92
C LYS A 190 -17.49 -25.01 4.77
N THR A 191 -18.53 -24.38 4.26
CA THR A 191 -19.48 -23.70 5.14
C THR A 191 -20.29 -24.80 5.83
N PRO A 192 -20.17 -25.03 7.15
CA PRO A 192 -21.05 -25.95 7.84
C PRO A 192 -22.47 -25.42 7.69
N GLN A 193 -23.37 -26.22 7.13
CA GLN A 193 -24.73 -25.86 6.73
C GLN A 193 -24.87 -24.94 5.49
N GLU A 194 -24.76 -25.53 4.30
CA GLU A 194 -25.86 -25.42 3.33
C GLU A 194 -27.02 -26.35 3.78
N GLU A 195 -27.49 -26.22 5.02
CA GLU A 195 -28.89 -26.56 5.27
C GLU A 195 -29.66 -25.52 4.48
N ASN A 196 -30.53 -25.94 3.56
CA ASN A 196 -31.45 -25.06 2.85
C ASN A 196 -31.89 -23.94 3.80
N VAL A 197 -31.41 -22.71 3.55
CA VAL A 197 -31.77 -21.56 4.37
C VAL A 197 -33.28 -21.44 4.28
N ASP A 198 -33.97 -21.87 5.34
CA ASP A 198 -35.42 -21.87 5.38
C ASP A 198 -35.86 -20.42 5.56
N LEU A 199 -36.14 -19.76 4.44
CA LEU A 199 -36.61 -18.38 4.40
C LEU A 199 -37.84 -18.18 5.29
N GLN A 200 -38.68 -19.22 5.46
CA GLN A 200 -39.86 -19.14 6.33
C GLN A 200 -39.48 -19.11 7.82
N LYS A 201 -38.37 -19.75 8.22
CA LYS A 201 -37.84 -19.61 9.58
C LYS A 201 -37.29 -18.20 9.83
N ILE A 202 -36.60 -17.63 8.86
CA ILE A 202 -36.08 -16.26 8.96
C ILE A 202 -37.22 -15.26 9.07
N GLU A 203 -38.26 -15.38 8.24
CA GLU A 203 -39.45 -14.52 8.30
C GLU A 203 -40.13 -14.61 9.68
N LYS A 204 -40.32 -15.81 10.23
CA LYS A 204 -40.88 -15.99 11.59
C LYS A 204 -40.01 -15.39 12.68
N GLU A 205 -38.69 -15.53 12.59
CA GLU A 205 -37.73 -14.89 13.50
C GLU A 205 -37.81 -13.36 13.41
N LEU A 206 -37.93 -12.78 12.21
CA LEU A 206 -38.14 -11.35 12.01
C LEU A 206 -39.46 -10.87 12.61
N GLU A 207 -40.54 -11.64 12.49
CA GLU A 207 -41.84 -11.34 13.13
C GLU A 207 -41.76 -11.33 14.67
N LEU A 208 -40.99 -12.27 15.25
CA LEU A 208 -40.72 -12.31 16.70
C LEU A 208 -39.91 -11.08 17.15
N HIS A 209 -39.07 -10.54 16.29
CA HIS A 209 -38.27 -9.32 16.50
C HIS A 209 -39.01 -8.07 15.97
N SER A 210 -40.25 -7.87 16.46
CA SER A 210 -41.19 -6.85 15.97
C SER A 210 -40.68 -5.40 15.95
N ILE A 211 -39.70 -5.04 16.80
CA ILE A 211 -39.12 -3.70 16.82
C ILE A 211 -38.00 -3.65 15.78
N HIS A 212 -38.18 -2.81 14.76
CA HIS A 212 -37.16 -2.59 13.75
C HIS A 212 -36.70 -1.13 13.74
N LYS A 213 -35.40 -0.93 13.54
CA LYS A 213 -34.81 0.39 13.41
C LYS A 213 -33.85 0.42 12.23
N ALA A 214 -34.12 1.30 11.28
CA ALA A 214 -33.24 1.56 10.17
C ALA A 214 -31.99 2.31 10.63
N PHE A 215 -30.83 1.92 10.12
CA PHE A 215 -29.59 2.67 10.29
C PHE A 215 -29.09 3.14 8.93
N HIS A 216 -28.55 4.36 8.95
CA HIS A 216 -28.23 5.11 7.75
C HIS A 216 -26.72 5.18 7.56
N SER A 217 -26.27 5.30 6.32
CA SER A 217 -24.87 5.56 6.03
C SER A 217 -24.46 6.92 6.61
N LYS A 218 -23.35 6.94 7.37
CA LYS A 218 -22.74 8.17 7.89
C LYS A 218 -21.83 8.86 6.86
N ALA A 219 -21.55 8.22 5.71
CA ALA A 219 -20.54 8.68 4.76
C ALA A 219 -20.99 8.54 3.30
N ASN A 220 -20.45 9.42 2.44
CA ASN A 220 -20.51 9.28 0.99
C ASN A 220 -19.33 8.43 0.51
N GLY A 221 -19.60 7.35 -0.22
CA GLY A 221 -18.54 6.54 -0.82
C GLY A 221 -18.91 5.07 -0.99
N TYR A 222 -17.93 4.30 -1.44
CA TYR A 222 -18.04 2.86 -1.59
C TYR A 222 -17.88 2.16 -0.25
N LEU A 223 -18.73 1.17 0.03
CA LEU A 223 -18.51 0.23 1.12
C LEU A 223 -17.31 -0.67 0.79
N ARG A 224 -16.22 -0.56 1.55
CA ARG A 224 -14.97 -1.28 1.27
C ARG A 224 -14.78 -2.50 2.13
N TYR A 225 -15.22 -2.41 3.39
CA TYR A 225 -14.99 -3.45 4.37
C TYR A 225 -16.18 -3.58 5.32
N ILE A 226 -16.52 -4.83 5.63
CA ILE A 226 -17.50 -5.23 6.65
C ILE A 226 -16.81 -6.24 7.58
N ASP A 227 -16.82 -5.96 8.88
CA ASP A 227 -16.38 -6.90 9.92
C ASP A 227 -17.57 -7.80 10.35
N SER A 228 -17.95 -8.75 9.49
CA SER A 228 -19.14 -9.60 9.71
C SER A 228 -19.07 -10.38 11.02
N ASP A 229 -17.88 -10.85 11.42
CA ASP A 229 -17.68 -11.61 12.66
C ASP A 229 -18.08 -10.76 13.88
N LYS A 230 -17.64 -9.50 13.92
CA LYS A 230 -17.99 -8.60 15.02
C LYS A 230 -19.44 -8.17 15.00
N ILE A 231 -20.01 -7.96 13.82
CA ILE A 231 -21.45 -7.66 13.71
C ILE A 231 -22.25 -8.83 14.28
N LEU A 232 -21.85 -10.06 13.97
CA LEU A 232 -22.47 -11.27 14.50
C LEU A 232 -22.29 -11.38 16.03
N ASP A 233 -21.10 -11.07 16.57
CA ASP A 233 -20.86 -11.05 18.01
C ASP A 233 -21.76 -10.03 18.73
N ILE A 234 -21.88 -8.81 18.20
CA ILE A 234 -22.75 -7.76 18.75
C ILE A 234 -24.22 -8.19 18.66
N ALA A 235 -24.62 -8.77 17.54
CA ALA A 235 -25.98 -9.26 17.33
C ALA A 235 -26.34 -10.38 18.32
N ASN A 236 -25.45 -11.34 18.54
CA ASN A 236 -25.65 -12.43 19.49
C ASN A 236 -25.72 -11.95 20.95
N GLN A 237 -24.90 -10.98 21.33
CA GLN A 237 -24.90 -10.43 22.71
C GLN A 237 -26.19 -9.68 23.05
N ASN A 238 -26.83 -9.09 22.04
CA ASN A 238 -28.00 -8.24 22.20
C ASN A 238 -29.30 -8.87 21.69
N ASP A 239 -29.26 -10.13 21.22
CA ASP A 239 -30.40 -10.85 20.63
C ASP A 239 -31.05 -10.06 19.48
N LEU A 240 -30.23 -9.69 18.50
CA LEU A 240 -30.58 -8.86 17.34
C LEU A 240 -30.46 -9.61 16.02
N ILE A 241 -31.27 -9.23 15.04
CA ILE A 241 -31.10 -9.61 13.64
C ILE A 241 -30.69 -8.37 12.85
N VAL A 242 -29.58 -8.46 12.12
CA VAL A 242 -29.06 -7.35 11.30
C VAL A 242 -29.27 -7.68 9.84
N GLU A 243 -30.13 -6.91 9.17
CA GLU A 243 -30.36 -6.97 7.73
C GLU A 243 -29.54 -5.89 7.04
N LEU A 244 -28.70 -6.28 6.09
CA LEU A 244 -27.88 -5.38 5.27
C LEU A 244 -28.44 -5.34 3.85
N HIS A 245 -28.79 -4.16 3.35
CA HIS A 245 -29.31 -4.00 1.99
C HIS A 245 -28.20 -3.82 0.94
N TYR A 246 -26.97 -3.62 1.38
CA TYR A 246 -25.82 -3.32 0.52
C TYR A 246 -24.63 -4.20 0.89
N ARG A 247 -23.81 -4.48 -0.12
CA ARG A 247 -22.60 -5.31 -0.01
C ARG A 247 -21.35 -4.50 -0.35
N GLN A 248 -20.19 -5.10 -0.09
CA GLN A 248 -18.90 -4.51 -0.44
C GLN A 248 -18.85 -4.19 -1.94
N GLY A 249 -18.36 -3.00 -2.26
CA GLY A 249 -18.37 -2.44 -3.61
C GLY A 249 -19.55 -1.52 -3.89
N ASP A 250 -20.63 -1.52 -3.11
CA ASP A 250 -21.77 -0.63 -3.37
C ASP A 250 -21.45 0.82 -2.98
N PHE A 251 -21.93 1.78 -3.78
CA PHE A 251 -21.80 3.20 -3.49
C PHE A 251 -22.99 3.67 -2.65
N LEU A 252 -22.70 4.36 -1.55
CA LEU A 252 -23.68 4.84 -0.58
C LEU A 252 -23.58 6.36 -0.43
N VAL A 253 -24.75 6.98 -0.27
CA VAL A 253 -24.88 8.41 0.04
C VAL A 253 -25.13 8.58 1.53
N ALA A 254 -24.54 9.62 2.13
CA ALA A 254 -24.78 9.95 3.53
C ALA A 254 -26.28 10.20 3.78
N GLY A 255 -26.82 9.59 4.83
CA GLY A 255 -28.24 9.63 5.16
C GLY A 255 -29.11 8.64 4.40
N GLN A 256 -28.56 7.86 3.45
CA GLN A 256 -29.27 6.75 2.82
C GLN A 256 -29.43 5.58 3.81
N GLU A 257 -30.61 4.96 3.83
CA GLU A 257 -30.85 3.73 4.58
C GLU A 257 -29.89 2.65 4.10
N PHE A 258 -29.11 2.07 5.01
CA PHE A 258 -28.08 1.09 4.70
C PHE A 258 -28.47 -0.32 5.14
N GLY A 259 -29.29 -0.42 6.19
CA GLY A 259 -29.82 -1.68 6.69
C GLY A 259 -30.80 -1.46 7.83
N LYS A 260 -31.32 -2.58 8.35
CA LYS A 260 -32.28 -2.61 9.45
C LYS A 260 -31.78 -3.53 10.56
N ILE A 261 -32.07 -3.14 11.80
CA ILE A 261 -31.85 -3.97 12.99
C ILE A 261 -33.23 -4.35 13.52
N TYR A 262 -33.47 -5.64 13.69
CA TYR A 262 -34.68 -6.19 14.32
C TYR A 262 -34.33 -6.68 15.72
N ALA A 263 -35.20 -6.36 16.68
CA ALA A 263 -35.00 -6.64 18.09
C ALA A 263 -36.31 -7.03 18.78
N LYS A 264 -36.23 -7.83 19.86
CA LYS A 264 -37.39 -8.10 20.73
C LYS A 264 -37.68 -6.93 21.67
N LYS A 265 -36.70 -6.06 21.93
CA LYS A 265 -36.77 -4.91 22.84
C LYS A 265 -36.20 -3.67 22.17
N THR A 266 -36.50 -2.49 22.71
CA THR A 266 -35.94 -1.23 22.21
C THR A 266 -34.41 -1.28 22.23
N VAL A 267 -33.79 -1.03 21.08
CA VAL A 267 -32.33 -1.02 20.92
C VAL A 267 -31.80 0.36 21.30
N GLU A 268 -30.80 0.38 22.18
CA GLU A 268 -30.08 1.60 22.53
C GLU A 268 -29.29 2.13 21.33
N ASP A 269 -29.21 3.45 21.19
CA ASP A 269 -28.47 4.09 20.11
C ASP A 269 -26.99 3.69 20.09
N GLN A 270 -26.41 3.38 21.25
CA GLN A 270 -25.02 2.92 21.38
C GLN A 270 -24.75 1.64 20.59
N VAL A 271 -25.67 0.67 20.61
CA VAL A 271 -25.51 -0.59 19.88
C VAL A 271 -25.53 -0.38 18.37
N ILE A 272 -26.36 0.56 17.91
CA ILE A 272 -26.44 0.94 16.50
C ILE A 272 -25.13 1.62 16.06
N GLU A 273 -24.57 2.48 16.92
CA GLU A 273 -23.27 3.09 16.66
C GLU A 273 -22.14 2.04 16.60
N GLU A 274 -22.13 1.07 17.51
CA GLU A 274 -21.15 -0.02 17.51
C GLU A 274 -21.20 -0.84 16.22
N ILE A 275 -22.40 -1.17 15.73
CA ILE A 275 -22.60 -1.84 14.44
C ILE A 275 -22.12 -0.95 13.30
N GLN A 276 -22.50 0.32 13.29
CA GLN A 276 -22.08 1.28 12.27
C GLN A 276 -20.55 1.45 12.22
N HIS A 277 -19.86 1.34 13.35
CA HIS A 277 -18.41 1.40 13.42
C HIS A 277 -17.71 0.19 12.77
N GLN A 278 -18.42 -0.90 12.46
CA GLN A 278 -17.84 -2.07 11.79
C GLN A 278 -17.80 -1.93 10.26
N PHE A 279 -18.40 -0.90 9.69
CA PHE A 279 -18.32 -0.59 8.26
C PHE A 279 -17.19 0.40 7.97
N ILE A 280 -16.47 0.18 6.88
CA ILE A 280 -15.49 1.14 6.36
C ILE A 280 -15.91 1.60 4.98
N PHE A 281 -16.03 2.91 4.84
CA PHE A 281 -16.34 3.58 3.60
C PHE A 281 -15.08 4.22 3.00
N GLY A 282 -15.03 4.35 1.67
CA GLY A 282 -14.00 5.16 1.04
C GLY A 282 -14.35 5.60 -0.37
N LYS A 283 -13.52 6.49 -0.94
CA LYS A 283 -13.83 7.19 -2.20
C LYS A 283 -13.79 6.32 -3.46
N SER A 284 -13.29 5.08 -3.36
CA SER A 284 -13.12 4.17 -4.51
C SER A 284 -13.25 2.70 -4.08
N ARG A 285 -13.77 1.83 -4.95
CA ARG A 285 -13.83 0.37 -4.73
C ARG A 285 -12.45 -0.25 -4.52
N THR A 286 -12.32 -1.29 -3.71
CA THR A 286 -11.05 -1.98 -3.43
C THR A 286 -11.21 -3.50 -3.62
N LYS A 287 -10.11 -4.24 -3.84
CA LYS A 287 -10.16 -5.67 -4.22
C LYS A 287 -10.36 -6.62 -3.04
N GLU A 288 -10.15 -6.16 -1.81
CA GLU A 288 -9.97 -7.02 -0.64
C GLU A 288 -11.25 -7.75 -0.24
N GLN A 289 -12.43 -7.17 -0.50
CA GLN A 289 -13.74 -7.81 -0.25
C GLN A 289 -14.76 -7.61 -1.40
N ASP A 290 -14.36 -7.05 -2.55
CA ASP A 290 -15.23 -6.88 -3.73
C ASP A 290 -14.71 -7.76 -4.89
N LEU A 291 -15.33 -8.93 -5.07
CA LEU A 291 -15.03 -9.85 -6.16
C LEU A 291 -15.37 -9.27 -7.53
N GLU A 292 -16.46 -8.51 -7.61
CA GLU A 292 -16.92 -7.91 -8.86
C GLU A 292 -15.93 -6.89 -9.37
N HIS A 293 -15.18 -6.22 -8.48
CA HIS A 293 -14.12 -5.31 -8.90
C HIS A 293 -13.10 -5.99 -9.81
N SER A 294 -12.62 -7.19 -9.43
CA SER A 294 -11.65 -7.97 -10.22
C SER A 294 -12.27 -8.46 -11.53
N ILE A 295 -13.54 -8.88 -11.52
CA ILE A 295 -14.26 -9.29 -12.74
C ILE A 295 -14.40 -8.09 -13.69
N HIS A 296 -14.79 -6.93 -13.17
CA HIS A 296 -14.91 -5.72 -13.97
C HIS A 296 -13.59 -5.28 -14.58
N GLN A 297 -12.45 -5.47 -13.90
CA GLN A 297 -11.15 -5.20 -14.49
C GLN A 297 -10.89 -6.11 -15.71
N LEU A 298 -11.22 -7.40 -15.63
CA LEU A 298 -11.09 -8.32 -16.77
C LEU A 298 -12.04 -7.95 -17.91
N VAL A 299 -13.29 -7.58 -17.60
CA VAL A 299 -14.26 -7.13 -18.60
C VAL A 299 -13.80 -5.85 -19.30
N GLU A 300 -13.26 -4.88 -18.55
CA GLU A 300 -12.73 -3.62 -19.10
C GLU A 300 -11.55 -3.89 -20.05
N MET A 301 -10.63 -4.78 -19.67
CA MET A 301 -9.55 -5.23 -20.55
C MET A 301 -10.09 -5.91 -21.81
N ALA A 302 -11.07 -6.80 -21.69
CA ALA A 302 -11.67 -7.50 -22.82
C ALA A 302 -12.40 -6.53 -23.77
N SER A 303 -13.15 -5.57 -23.24
CA SER A 303 -13.81 -4.53 -24.03
C SER A 303 -12.82 -3.66 -24.78
N ARG A 304 -11.71 -3.25 -24.14
CA ARG A 304 -10.65 -2.45 -24.80
C ARG A 304 -9.86 -3.23 -25.85
N ALA A 305 -9.64 -4.53 -25.62
CA ALA A 305 -9.04 -5.40 -26.61
C ALA A 305 -9.89 -5.52 -27.88
N LEU A 306 -11.23 -5.46 -27.75
CA LEU A 306 -12.16 -5.44 -28.88
C LEU A 306 -12.20 -4.07 -29.58
N SER A 307 -12.13 -2.97 -28.81
CA SER A 307 -12.05 -1.61 -29.34
C SER A 307 -11.42 -0.64 -28.32
N PRO A 308 -10.26 -0.02 -28.64
CA PRO A 308 -9.61 0.94 -27.75
C PRO A 308 -10.42 2.22 -27.47
N GLY A 309 -11.47 2.48 -28.26
CA GLY A 309 -12.34 3.64 -28.13
C GLY A 309 -13.47 3.48 -27.10
N ILE A 310 -13.57 2.31 -26.45
CA ILE A 310 -14.57 1.98 -25.43
C ILE A 310 -14.00 2.17 -24.01
#